data_AF-A0A937G4F8-F1
#
_entry.id   AF-A0A937G4F8-F1
#
_cell.length_a   1.000
_cell.length_b   1.000
_cell.length_c   1.000
_cell.angle_alpha   90.00
_cell.angle_beta   90.00
_cell.angle_gamma   90.00
#
_symmetry.space_group_name_H-M   'P 1'
#
loop_
_entity.id
_entity.type
_entity.pdbx_description
1 polymer ?
#
loop_
_entity_poly.entity_id
_entity_poly.type
_entity_poly.pdbx_seq_one_letter_code
_entity_poly.pdbx_strand_id
1 'polypeptide(L)'
;HYNIKVSVFSYFNIVPFFGKSSQEILKSSIFLDEDYSHAYFDISSKSKSNREHLPFKIEVEIPKDDALGQLRLRLIAYDLMVFLHNIRTNRNLPDFIAHDGVFHGIANNTRVNTLNYIYHQFLSSPNFQYLVTFNEDEIYIPEDKESVYGKYEFDWKSMIVAEFSDSPNEMIFKRAFT
;
A
#
# COMPACT_ATOMS: atom_id res chain seq x y z
N HIS A 1 28.16 -2.97 18.42
CA HIS A 1 27.88 -1.66 17.80
C HIS A 1 27.36 -1.88 16.39
N TYR A 2 26.12 -1.53 16.12
CA TYR A 2 25.54 -1.64 14.77
C TYR A 2 25.64 -0.30 14.06
N ASN A 3 26.43 -0.26 12.98
CA ASN A 3 26.49 0.89 12.07
C ASN A 3 25.46 0.66 10.96
N ILE A 4 24.38 1.44 10.96
CA ILE A 4 23.46 1.53 9.82
C ILE A 4 23.96 2.67 8.93
N LYS A 5 24.41 2.35 7.72
CA LYS A 5 24.72 3.34 6.68
C LYS A 5 23.47 3.56 5.82
N VAL A 6 22.88 4.75 5.93
CA VAL A 6 21.80 5.21 5.05
C VAL A 6 22.43 5.97 3.89
N SER A 7 22.12 5.54 2.67
CA SER A 7 22.57 6.19 1.44
C SER A 7 21.41 6.99 0.86
N VAL A 8 21.54 8.32 0.78
CA VAL A 8 20.58 9.18 0.09
C VAL A 8 21.06 9.36 -1.35
N PHE A 9 20.28 8.92 -2.33
CA PHE A 9 20.61 9.06 -3.75
C PHE A 9 19.69 10.05 -4.47
N SER A 10 20.32 10.81 -5.37
CA SER A 10 19.79 11.93 -6.16
C SER A 10 18.52 11.61 -6.96
N TYR A 11 17.48 12.44 -6.78
CA TYR A 11 16.11 12.32 -7.32
C TYR A 11 15.92 12.87 -8.76
N PHE A 12 16.98 13.28 -9.46
CA PHE A 12 16.83 14.19 -10.60
C PHE A 12 16.22 13.59 -11.88
N ASN A 13 16.05 12.27 -12.01
CA ASN A 13 15.52 11.62 -13.23
C ASN A 13 14.35 10.65 -13.00
N ILE A 14 13.77 10.57 -11.79
CA ILE A 14 12.80 9.51 -11.44
C ILE A 14 11.37 10.02 -11.27
N VAL A 15 11.18 11.34 -11.12
CA VAL A 15 9.89 11.99 -10.85
C VAL A 15 8.83 11.72 -11.95
N PRO A 16 9.13 11.80 -13.26
CA PRO A 16 8.12 11.55 -14.30
C PRO A 16 7.62 10.09 -14.32
N PHE A 17 8.51 9.13 -14.05
CA PHE A 17 8.17 7.71 -13.99
C PHE A 17 7.28 7.41 -12.78
N PHE A 18 7.64 7.96 -11.62
CA PHE A 18 6.89 7.79 -10.38
C PHE A 18 5.48 8.41 -10.44
N GLY A 19 5.32 9.53 -11.16
CA GLY A 19 4.00 10.10 -11.41
C GLY A 19 3.05 9.14 -12.14
N LYS A 20 3.52 8.47 -13.20
CA LYS A 20 2.67 7.56 -14.00
C LYS A 20 2.30 6.28 -13.24
N SER A 21 3.26 5.62 -12.58
CA SER A 21 2.98 4.40 -11.82
C SER A 21 2.13 4.63 -10.58
N SER A 22 2.29 5.77 -9.90
CA SER A 22 1.40 6.14 -8.80
C SER A 22 -0.02 6.39 -9.27
N GLN A 23 -0.18 7.09 -10.40
CA GLN A 23 -1.50 7.29 -10.99
C GLN A 23 -2.16 5.96 -11.35
N GLU A 24 -1.42 4.94 -11.80
CA GLU A 24 -1.97 3.60 -12.06
C GLU A 24 -2.40 2.88 -10.78
N ILE A 25 -1.59 2.92 -9.72
CA ILE A 25 -1.94 2.37 -8.40
C ILE A 25 -3.19 3.06 -7.87
N LEU A 26 -3.24 4.38 -7.95
CA LEU A 26 -4.36 5.13 -7.44
C LEU A 26 -5.59 4.88 -8.30
N LYS A 27 -5.50 4.98 -9.64
CA LYS A 27 -6.55 4.61 -10.62
C LYS A 27 -7.19 3.26 -10.32
N SER A 28 -6.36 2.26 -10.08
CA SER A 28 -6.82 0.90 -9.78
C SER A 28 -7.32 0.71 -8.35
N SER A 29 -6.77 1.42 -7.36
CA SER A 29 -7.18 1.30 -5.94
C SER A 29 -8.35 2.19 -5.53
N ILE A 30 -8.63 3.28 -6.27
CA ILE A 30 -9.58 4.33 -5.85
C ILE A 30 -10.69 4.57 -6.90
N PHE A 31 -10.50 4.28 -8.20
CA PHE A 31 -11.30 4.93 -9.26
C PHE A 31 -12.17 4.01 -10.12
N LEU A 32 -12.82 3.00 -9.55
CA LEU A 32 -13.62 2.09 -10.38
C LEU A 32 -15.08 2.50 -10.63
N ASP A 33 -15.77 3.32 -9.80
CA ASP A 33 -17.24 3.45 -9.99
C ASP A 33 -17.94 4.79 -9.66
N GLU A 34 -17.22 5.90 -9.42
CA GLU A 34 -17.87 7.20 -9.23
C GLU A 34 -17.16 8.32 -10.02
N ASP A 35 -17.94 9.25 -10.57
CA ASP A 35 -17.47 10.38 -11.39
C ASP A 35 -16.67 11.38 -10.54
N TYR A 36 -15.42 11.03 -10.26
CA TYR A 36 -14.46 11.78 -9.46
C TYR A 36 -13.47 12.54 -10.37
N SER A 37 -14.00 13.28 -11.35
CA SER A 37 -13.27 14.13 -12.29
C SER A 37 -12.29 15.16 -11.66
N HIS A 38 -12.26 15.28 -10.33
CA HIS A 38 -11.41 16.18 -9.55
C HIS A 38 -10.35 15.48 -8.68
N ALA A 39 -10.23 14.16 -8.74
CA ALA A 39 -9.22 13.47 -7.98
C ALA A 39 -7.83 13.57 -8.61
N TYR A 40 -6.84 13.90 -7.81
CA TYR A 40 -5.51 14.30 -8.25
C TYR A 40 -4.44 13.53 -7.48
N PHE A 41 -3.40 13.08 -8.17
CA PHE A 41 -2.15 12.65 -7.56
C PHE A 41 -0.98 13.24 -8.32
N ASP A 42 -0.15 13.98 -7.60
CA ASP A 42 1.08 14.56 -8.13
C ASP A 42 2.26 14.37 -7.20
N ILE A 43 3.40 14.13 -7.82
CA ILE A 43 4.70 14.17 -7.16
C ILE A 43 5.51 15.23 -7.89
N SER A 44 5.67 16.39 -7.25
CA SER A 44 6.47 17.49 -7.79
C SER A 44 7.79 17.61 -7.04
N SER A 45 8.87 17.84 -7.80
CA SER A 45 10.19 18.13 -7.22
C SER A 45 10.22 19.55 -6.64
N LYS A 46 10.71 19.69 -5.40
CA LYS A 46 11.00 21.01 -4.84
C LYS A 46 12.39 21.43 -5.30
N SER A 47 12.45 22.22 -6.37
CA SER A 47 13.70 22.70 -7.00
C SER A 47 14.63 23.50 -6.07
N LYS A 48 14.17 23.92 -4.88
CA LYS A 48 14.93 24.62 -3.85
C LYS A 48 14.61 24.11 -2.43
N SER A 49 14.64 22.80 -2.20
CA SER A 49 14.53 22.29 -0.83
C SER A 49 15.85 22.52 -0.08
N ASN A 50 15.78 23.24 1.05
CA ASN A 50 16.84 23.19 2.05
C ASN A 50 17.00 21.72 2.52
N ARG A 51 18.22 21.31 2.88
CA ARG A 51 18.55 19.92 3.31
C ARG A 51 17.63 19.34 4.41
N GLU A 52 16.88 20.19 5.10
CA GLU A 52 15.95 19.85 6.19
C GLU A 52 14.52 19.52 5.72
N HIS A 53 14.23 19.60 4.42
CA HIS A 53 12.90 19.30 3.86
C HIS A 53 12.96 18.23 2.79
N LEU A 54 11.88 17.43 2.72
CA LEU A 54 11.71 16.42 1.67
C LEU A 54 11.88 17.06 0.28
N PRO A 55 12.72 16.48 -0.61
CA PRO A 55 13.03 17.08 -1.91
C PRO A 55 11.88 16.99 -2.92
N PHE A 56 10.76 16.40 -2.53
CA PHE A 56 9.56 16.24 -3.32
C PHE A 56 8.32 16.59 -2.48
N LYS A 57 7.25 16.99 -3.15
CA LYS A 57 5.91 17.19 -2.59
C LYS A 57 5.03 16.09 -3.18
N ILE A 58 4.29 15.38 -2.34
CA ILE A 58 3.26 14.43 -2.77
C ILE A 58 1.91 15.08 -2.47
N GLU A 59 1.12 15.36 -3.49
CA GLU A 59 -0.23 15.89 -3.39
C GLU A 59 -1.23 14.84 -3.83
N VAL A 60 -2.21 14.56 -2.99
CA VAL A 60 -3.32 13.67 -3.33
C VAL A 60 -4.60 14.34 -2.90
N GLU A 61 -5.52 14.49 -3.85
CA GLU A 61 -6.85 15.01 -3.62
C GLU A 61 -7.84 13.92 -4.01
N ILE A 62 -8.61 13.44 -3.03
CA ILE A 62 -9.71 12.49 -3.22
C ILE A 62 -10.94 13.19 -2.64
N PRO A 63 -11.98 13.48 -3.45
CA PRO A 63 -13.14 14.17 -2.96
C PRO A 63 -13.90 13.31 -1.93
N LYS A 64 -14.30 13.93 -0.81
CA LYS A 64 -15.25 13.41 0.22
C LYS A 64 -14.80 12.27 1.16
N ASP A 65 -13.51 12.01 1.36
CA ASP A 65 -13.06 11.00 2.34
C ASP A 65 -12.28 11.56 3.54
N ASP A 66 -12.36 10.85 4.67
CA ASP A 66 -11.72 11.17 5.95
C ASP A 66 -10.20 11.36 5.81
N ALA A 67 -9.67 12.48 6.35
CA ALA A 67 -8.30 12.93 6.11
C ALA A 67 -7.23 11.92 6.57
N LEU A 68 -7.55 11.09 7.56
CA LEU A 68 -6.63 10.07 8.09
C LEU A 68 -6.49 8.85 7.17
N GLY A 69 -7.61 8.32 6.65
CA GLY A 69 -7.61 7.21 5.69
C GLY A 69 -6.90 7.60 4.41
N GLN A 70 -7.10 8.84 3.95
CA GLN A 70 -6.36 9.40 2.83
C GLN A 70 -4.85 9.40 3.07
N LEU A 71 -4.38 9.87 4.24
CA LEU A 71 -2.95 9.91 4.52
C LEU A 71 -2.33 8.50 4.51
N ARG A 72 -3.01 7.51 5.09
CA ARG A 72 -2.54 6.11 5.08
C ARG A 72 -2.47 5.55 3.67
N LEU A 73 -3.48 5.82 2.84
CA LEU A 73 -3.49 5.40 1.44
C LEU A 73 -2.34 6.02 0.64
N ARG A 74 -1.96 7.28 0.93
CA ARG A 74 -0.79 7.94 0.30
C ARG A 74 0.50 7.20 0.59
N LEU A 75 0.68 6.77 1.84
CA LEU A 75 1.85 6.01 2.27
C LEU A 75 1.89 4.65 1.57
N ILE A 76 0.77 3.92 1.57
CA ILE A 76 0.65 2.63 0.86
C ILE A 76 0.96 2.78 -0.62
N ALA A 77 0.37 3.76 -1.29
CA ALA A 77 0.58 3.99 -2.72
C ALA A 77 2.04 4.31 -3.04
N TYR A 78 2.69 5.13 -2.21
CA TYR A 78 4.10 5.46 -2.36
C TYR A 78 5.00 4.23 -2.16
N ASP A 79 4.79 3.48 -1.07
CA ASP A 79 5.59 2.31 -0.73
C ASP A 79 5.47 1.23 -1.82
N LEU A 80 4.25 0.93 -2.26
CA LEU A 80 3.99 -0.01 -3.36
C LEU A 80 4.57 0.48 -4.69
N MET A 81 4.50 1.78 -4.99
CA MET A 81 5.10 2.34 -6.20
C MET A 81 6.61 2.11 -6.22
N VAL A 82 7.31 2.48 -5.14
CA VAL A 82 8.76 2.32 -5.04
C VAL A 82 9.11 0.83 -5.10
N PHE A 83 8.39 0.00 -4.35
CA PHE A 83 8.60 -1.44 -4.30
C PHE A 83 8.42 -2.10 -5.68
N LEU A 84 7.27 -1.92 -6.32
CA LEU A 84 6.99 -2.51 -7.64
C LEU A 84 7.94 -1.98 -8.72
N HIS A 85 8.41 -0.74 -8.61
CA HIS A 85 9.47 -0.25 -9.49
C HIS A 85 10.78 -1.03 -9.30
N ASN A 86 11.18 -1.29 -8.05
CA ASN A 86 12.39 -2.05 -7.76
C ASN A 86 12.29 -3.49 -8.29
N ILE A 87 11.13 -4.12 -8.15
CA ILE A 87 10.84 -5.44 -8.72
C ILE A 87 10.98 -5.42 -10.25
N ARG A 88 10.34 -4.46 -10.93
CA ARG A 88 10.36 -4.36 -12.40
C ARG A 88 11.74 -4.03 -12.97
N THR A 89 12.57 -3.30 -12.21
CA THR A 89 13.93 -2.92 -12.60
C THR A 89 15.00 -3.89 -12.12
N ASN A 90 14.58 -5.02 -11.52
CA ASN A 90 15.45 -6.09 -11.03
C ASN A 90 16.60 -5.55 -10.15
N ARG A 91 16.27 -4.63 -9.24
CA ARG A 91 17.26 -4.04 -8.34
C ARG A 91 17.63 -5.05 -7.26
N ASN A 92 18.88 -4.98 -6.80
CA ASN A 92 19.36 -5.78 -5.67
C ASN A 92 18.81 -5.27 -4.33
N LEU A 93 17.50 -5.38 -4.13
CA LEU A 93 16.74 -5.06 -2.94
C LEU A 93 15.84 -6.26 -2.59
N PRO A 94 15.29 -6.33 -1.36
CA PRO A 94 14.38 -7.41 -1.01
C PRO A 94 13.16 -7.46 -1.94
N ASP A 95 12.84 -8.66 -2.39
CA ASP A 95 11.64 -8.93 -3.21
C ASP A 95 10.36 -9.05 -2.36
N PHE A 96 10.36 -8.49 -1.16
CA PHE A 96 9.18 -8.47 -0.29
C PHE A 96 9.02 -7.12 0.41
N ILE A 97 7.78 -6.79 0.73
CA ILE A 97 7.42 -5.68 1.61
C ILE A 97 6.35 -6.14 2.60
N ALA A 98 6.46 -5.67 3.84
CA ALA A 98 5.55 -6.02 4.92
C ALA A 98 4.94 -4.77 5.54
N HIS A 99 3.62 -4.77 5.70
CA HIS A 99 2.84 -3.68 6.27
C HIS A 99 1.97 -4.18 7.42
N ASP A 100 2.14 -3.58 8.60
CA ASP A 100 1.36 -3.93 9.78
C ASP A 100 0.18 -2.96 9.96
N GLY A 101 -1.06 -3.46 9.97
CA GLY A 101 -2.27 -2.69 10.21
C GLY A 101 -2.51 -1.53 9.24
N VAL A 102 -1.87 -1.54 8.07
CA VAL A 102 -1.78 -0.35 7.21
C VAL A 102 -3.12 0.07 6.61
N PHE A 103 -4.04 -0.89 6.47
CA PHE A 103 -5.39 -0.67 5.95
C PHE A 103 -6.41 -0.36 7.04
N HIS A 104 -5.99 -0.29 8.31
CA HIS A 104 -6.87 0.14 9.38
C HIS A 104 -7.42 1.53 9.05
N GLY A 105 -8.73 1.75 9.22
CA GLY A 105 -9.37 3.03 8.93
C GLY A 105 -9.36 3.47 7.45
N ILE A 106 -8.99 2.59 6.52
CA ILE A 106 -9.19 2.79 5.08
C ILE A 106 -10.56 2.20 4.70
N ALA A 107 -11.29 2.89 3.82
CA ALA A 107 -12.57 2.42 3.33
C ALA A 107 -12.47 1.02 2.68
N ASN A 108 -13.48 0.18 2.91
CA ASN A 108 -13.46 -1.23 2.48
C ASN A 108 -13.27 -1.38 0.96
N ASN A 109 -13.97 -0.57 0.17
CA ASN A 109 -13.84 -0.54 -1.30
C ASN A 109 -12.39 -0.22 -1.74
N THR A 110 -11.78 0.80 -1.14
CA THR A 110 -10.39 1.17 -1.42
C THR A 110 -9.42 0.05 -1.04
N ARG A 111 -9.63 -0.61 0.10
CA ARG A 111 -8.82 -1.76 0.52
C ARG A 111 -8.94 -2.92 -0.48
N VAL A 112 -10.17 -3.32 -0.84
CA VAL A 112 -10.44 -4.39 -1.81
C VAL A 112 -9.76 -4.11 -3.14
N ASN A 113 -9.95 -2.90 -3.67
CA ASN A 113 -9.35 -2.48 -4.93
C ASN A 113 -7.82 -2.46 -4.89
N THR A 114 -7.24 -1.97 -3.78
CA THR A 114 -5.78 -1.99 -3.58
C THR A 114 -5.22 -3.40 -3.58
N LEU A 115 -5.88 -4.33 -2.87
CA LEU A 115 -5.43 -5.72 -2.77
C LEU A 115 -5.58 -6.45 -4.12
N ASN A 116 -6.68 -6.23 -4.84
CA ASN A 116 -6.86 -6.76 -6.20
C ASN A 116 -5.78 -6.24 -7.15
N TYR A 117 -5.44 -4.94 -7.10
CA TYR A 117 -4.35 -4.39 -7.89
C TYR A 117 -3.02 -5.12 -7.63
N ILE A 118 -2.66 -5.31 -6.36
CA ILE A 118 -1.41 -6.00 -5.98
C ILE A 118 -1.43 -7.46 -6.44
N TYR A 119 -2.57 -8.13 -6.32
CA TYR A 119 -2.75 -9.48 -6.83
C TYR A 119 -2.53 -9.56 -8.34
N HIS A 120 -3.04 -8.61 -9.12
CA HIS A 120 -2.75 -8.55 -10.57
C HIS A 120 -1.28 -8.28 -10.88
N GLN A 121 -0.60 -7.46 -10.07
CA GLN A 121 0.85 -7.26 -10.22
C GLN A 121 1.61 -8.57 -9.95
N PHE A 122 1.20 -9.33 -8.94
CA PHE A 122 1.77 -10.64 -8.63
C PHE A 122 1.53 -11.64 -9.77
N LEU A 123 0.31 -11.71 -10.32
CA LEU A 123 0.02 -12.57 -11.48
C LEU A 123 0.86 -12.20 -12.72
N SER A 124 1.14 -10.91 -12.91
CA SER A 124 1.94 -10.40 -14.02
C SER A 124 3.45 -10.63 -13.82
N SER A 125 3.91 -10.64 -12.57
CA SER A 125 5.31 -10.78 -12.19
C SER A 125 5.41 -11.47 -10.82
N PRO A 126 5.42 -12.82 -10.78
CA PRO A 126 5.32 -13.60 -9.53
C PRO A 126 6.64 -13.68 -8.75
N ASN A 127 7.48 -12.65 -8.85
CA ASN A 127 8.81 -12.57 -8.26
C ASN A 127 8.86 -11.68 -7.02
N PHE A 128 7.73 -11.44 -6.35
CA PHE A 128 7.68 -10.65 -5.14
C PHE A 128 6.64 -11.15 -4.13
N GLN A 129 6.75 -10.71 -2.88
CA GLN A 129 5.79 -10.98 -1.80
C GLN A 129 5.28 -9.69 -1.16
N TYR A 130 3.96 -9.58 -0.98
CA TYR A 130 3.35 -8.53 -0.17
C TYR A 130 2.73 -9.12 1.08
N LEU A 131 3.28 -8.77 2.24
CA LEU A 131 2.85 -9.27 3.54
C LEU A 131 2.06 -8.17 4.25
N VAL A 132 0.84 -8.50 4.69
CA VAL A 132 -0.06 -7.57 5.34
C VAL A 132 -0.74 -8.24 6.51
N THR A 133 -0.97 -7.49 7.58
CA THR A 133 -1.74 -7.94 8.74
C THR A 133 -3.13 -7.29 8.72
N PHE A 134 -4.12 -8.04 9.17
CA PHE A 134 -5.50 -7.61 9.31
C PHE A 134 -6.10 -8.21 10.57
N ASN A 135 -7.05 -7.50 11.18
CA ASN A 135 -8.05 -8.16 12.00
C ASN A 135 -9.06 -8.90 11.10
N GLU A 136 -9.73 -9.92 11.63
CA GLU A 136 -10.67 -10.73 10.85
C GLU A 136 -11.82 -9.89 10.26
N ASP A 137 -12.34 -8.94 11.04
CA ASP A 137 -13.39 -8.01 10.62
C ASP A 137 -12.92 -7.00 9.56
N GLU A 138 -11.61 -6.76 9.46
CA GLU A 138 -11.04 -5.91 8.42
C GLU A 138 -10.94 -6.66 7.09
N ILE A 139 -10.58 -7.94 7.04
CA ILE A 139 -10.43 -8.63 5.74
C ILE A 139 -11.74 -9.27 5.24
N TYR A 140 -12.70 -9.53 6.13
CA TYR A 140 -13.97 -10.14 5.74
C TYR A 140 -14.92 -9.13 5.05
N ILE A 141 -15.45 -9.51 3.89
CA ILE A 141 -16.52 -8.79 3.19
C ILE A 141 -17.78 -9.67 3.18
N PRO A 142 -18.89 -9.25 3.81
CA PRO A 142 -20.15 -9.96 3.74
C PRO A 142 -20.69 -10.05 2.30
N GLU A 143 -21.29 -11.18 1.92
CA GLU A 143 -21.84 -11.39 0.56
C GLU A 143 -22.87 -10.31 0.17
N ASP A 144 -23.70 -9.86 1.11
CA ASP A 144 -24.70 -8.80 0.91
C ASP A 144 -24.10 -7.39 0.73
N LYS A 145 -22.80 -7.24 0.98
CA LYS A 145 -22.04 -6.00 0.85
C LYS A 145 -21.07 -6.00 -0.33
N GLU A 146 -20.93 -7.10 -1.07
CA GLU A 146 -20.04 -7.18 -2.24
C GLU A 146 -20.37 -6.12 -3.31
N SER A 147 -21.65 -5.77 -3.49
CA SER A 147 -22.06 -4.73 -4.44
C SER A 147 -21.64 -3.31 -4.03
N VAL A 148 -21.31 -3.09 -2.76
CA VAL A 148 -20.93 -1.79 -2.20
C VAL A 148 -19.42 -1.69 -1.98
N TYR A 149 -18.81 -2.76 -1.48
CA TYR A 149 -17.38 -2.79 -1.15
C TYR A 149 -16.52 -3.45 -2.24
N GLY A 150 -17.13 -4.07 -3.24
CA GLY A 150 -16.42 -4.92 -4.19
C GLY A 150 -16.14 -6.31 -3.62
N LYS A 151 -15.42 -7.12 -4.41
CA LYS A 151 -15.05 -8.50 -4.09
C LYS A 151 -13.56 -8.71 -4.34
N TYR A 152 -12.93 -9.55 -3.52
CA TYR A 152 -11.58 -10.02 -3.80
C TYR A 152 -11.55 -10.91 -5.04
N GLU A 153 -10.59 -10.65 -5.92
CA GLU A 153 -10.33 -11.48 -7.12
C GLU A 153 -9.42 -12.68 -6.83
N PHE A 154 -9.16 -12.92 -5.55
CA PHE A 154 -8.39 -14.03 -5.02
C PHE A 154 -9.09 -14.58 -3.77
N ASP A 155 -8.86 -15.85 -3.46
CA ASP A 155 -9.31 -16.44 -2.20
C ASP A 155 -8.34 -16.04 -1.08
N TRP A 156 -8.69 -14.99 -0.33
CA TRP A 156 -7.85 -14.48 0.74
C TRP A 156 -7.59 -15.51 1.85
N LYS A 157 -8.51 -16.46 2.08
CA LYS A 157 -8.33 -17.51 3.08
C LYS A 157 -7.20 -18.46 2.68
N SER A 158 -7.05 -18.73 1.39
CA SER A 158 -5.94 -19.52 0.86
C SER A 158 -4.58 -18.80 0.92
N MET A 159 -4.59 -17.47 1.13
CA MET A 159 -3.39 -16.63 1.19
C MET A 159 -2.88 -16.42 2.63
N ILE A 160 -3.58 -16.93 3.64
CA ILE A 160 -3.21 -16.78 5.04
C ILE A 160 -1.93 -17.59 5.32
N VAL A 161 -0.86 -16.91 5.70
CA VAL A 161 0.43 -17.54 6.05
C VAL A 161 0.54 -17.82 7.55
N ALA A 162 -0.13 -17.02 8.39
CA ALA A 162 -0.18 -17.20 9.83
C ALA A 162 -1.41 -16.51 10.43
N GLU A 163 -1.99 -17.12 11.47
CA GLU A 163 -3.05 -16.55 12.29
C GLU A 163 -2.57 -16.49 13.74
N PHE A 164 -2.93 -15.42 14.43
CA PHE A 164 -2.56 -15.21 15.82
C PHE A 164 -3.78 -14.74 16.62
N SER A 165 -3.88 -15.17 17.86
CA SER A 165 -4.96 -14.78 18.77
C SER A 165 -4.41 -14.48 20.17
N ASP A 166 -5.26 -13.91 21.02
CA ASP A 166 -4.94 -13.64 22.43
C ASP A 166 -4.99 -14.90 23.31
N SER A 167 -5.15 -16.09 22.74
CA SER A 167 -5.04 -17.34 23.50
C SER A 167 -3.56 -17.67 23.75
N PRO A 168 -3.18 -18.16 24.96
CA PRO A 168 -1.77 -18.41 25.29
C PRO A 168 -0.99 -19.30 24.31
N ASN A 169 -1.70 -20.18 23.58
CA ASN A 169 -1.14 -21.09 22.59
C ASN A 169 -1.04 -20.51 21.18
N GLU A 170 -1.77 -19.43 20.89
CA GLU A 170 -1.91 -18.81 19.57
C GLU A 170 -1.31 -17.38 19.54
N MET A 171 -0.76 -16.90 20.66
CA MET A 171 0.01 -15.66 20.71
C MET A 171 1.32 -15.77 19.90
N ILE A 172 1.66 -14.71 19.16
CA ILE A 172 2.91 -14.59 18.38
C ILE A 172 4.14 -14.99 19.21
N PHE A 173 4.23 -14.50 20.45
CA PHE A 173 5.41 -14.70 21.30
C PHE A 173 5.23 -15.78 22.37
N LYS A 174 4.07 -16.47 22.41
CA LYS A 174 3.74 -17.51 23.42
C LYS A 174 4.08 -17.10 24.86
N ARG A 175 3.97 -15.81 25.17
CA ARG A 175 4.32 -15.22 26.47
C ARG A 175 3.18 -14.32 26.91
N ALA A 176 2.56 -14.68 28.02
CA ALA A 176 1.68 -13.77 28.75
C ALA A 176 2.56 -12.71 29.42
N PHE A 177 2.31 -11.43 29.13
CA PHE A 177 2.82 -10.34 29.95
C PHE A 177 1.93 -10.25 31.19
N THR A 178 2.29 -11.01 32.23
CA THR A 178 1.74 -10.87 33.59
C THR A 178 2.45 -9.77 34.35
#